data_AF-A0A257RZA4-F1
#
_entry.id   AF-A0A257RZA4-F1
#
_cell.length_a   1.000
_cell.length_b   1.000
_cell.length_c   1.000
_cell.angle_alpha   90.00
_cell.angle_beta   90.00
_cell.angle_gamma   90.00
#
_symmetry.space_group_name_H-M   'P 1'
#
loop_
_entity.id
_entity.type
_entity.pdbx_description
1 polymer ?
#
loop_
_entity_poly.entity_id
_entity_poly.type
_entity_poly.pdbx_seq_one_letter_code
_entity_poly.pdbx_strand_id
1 'polypeptide(L)'
;PGWWDAAGGHWAEDPYQIGSETGPIAWAILLWTALARAGVNAARYREAGMRAADWIVAQCRAPRGFTGGLYGFPPHPQRLGWTSTEQNTDLAVAFARLGRQAEAAHAASFVRAMRDPTTGLFAAGLLPDGRINRLVAADACLWPLLAGLVPPADRTVSLASCLGALGHPRNRPAGIGFSTASQGIWTEGTAFALLALRTAVSSDTARFRATLAAARTRSGVLRATAAAAPLATGLTTGPGPGADPFVYEPVPALAPTSWAVLAARQYNPLAP
;
A
#
# COMPACT_ATOMS: atom_id res chain seq x y z
N PRO A 1 -6.95 -15.28 -10.65
CA PRO A 1 -7.02 -13.98 -11.34
C PRO A 1 -7.58 -14.10 -12.77
N GLY A 2 -8.69 -14.85 -12.91
CA GLY A 2 -9.36 -15.09 -14.18
C GLY A 2 -10.63 -15.88 -13.93
N TRP A 3 -11.51 -15.90 -14.92
CA TRP A 3 -12.78 -16.64 -14.89
C TRP A 3 -13.03 -17.29 -16.23
N TRP A 4 -13.81 -18.37 -16.22
CA TRP A 4 -14.36 -18.89 -17.46
C TRP A 4 -15.45 -17.94 -17.96
N ASP A 5 -15.21 -17.24 -19.07
CA ASP A 5 -16.22 -16.46 -19.78
C ASP A 5 -17.05 -17.41 -20.66
N ALA A 6 -18.21 -17.80 -20.14
CA ALA A 6 -19.12 -18.68 -20.86
C ALA A 6 -19.69 -18.04 -22.14
N ALA A 7 -19.82 -16.72 -22.20
CA ALA A 7 -20.33 -16.03 -23.39
C ALA A 7 -19.28 -15.98 -24.50
N GLY A 8 -18.02 -15.75 -24.12
CA GLY A 8 -16.88 -15.72 -25.04
C GLY A 8 -16.24 -17.10 -25.29
N GLY A 9 -16.64 -18.15 -24.56
CA GLY A 9 -16.09 -19.51 -24.70
C GLY A 9 -14.59 -19.61 -24.41
N HIS A 10 -14.04 -18.75 -23.55
CA HIS A 10 -12.62 -18.69 -23.24
C HIS A 10 -12.37 -18.40 -21.75
N TRP A 11 -11.15 -18.65 -21.30
CA TRP A 11 -10.69 -18.18 -19.99
C TRP A 11 -10.30 -16.70 -20.11
N ALA A 12 -11.04 -15.84 -19.41
CA ALA A 12 -10.78 -14.42 -19.34
C ALA A 12 -9.95 -14.11 -18.09
N GLU A 13 -9.12 -13.07 -18.20
CA GLU A 13 -8.21 -12.65 -17.14
C GLU A 13 -8.36 -11.16 -16.87
N ASP A 14 -8.28 -10.78 -15.60
CA ASP A 14 -8.27 -9.37 -15.20
C ASP A 14 -6.83 -8.83 -15.33
N PRO A 15 -6.56 -7.92 -16.28
CA PRO A 15 -5.22 -7.39 -16.52
C PRO A 15 -4.64 -6.64 -15.32
N TYR A 16 -5.48 -6.08 -14.44
CA TYR A 16 -5.05 -5.49 -13.17
C TYR A 16 -4.54 -6.55 -12.20
N GLN A 17 -5.20 -7.72 -12.14
CA GLN A 17 -4.83 -8.79 -11.19
C GLN A 17 -3.69 -9.70 -11.67
N ILE A 18 -3.38 -9.71 -12.97
CA ILE A 18 -2.28 -10.52 -13.54
C ILE A 18 -0.99 -9.72 -13.78
N GLY A 19 -1.07 -8.39 -13.73
CA GLY A 19 0.09 -7.52 -13.88
C GLY A 19 1.24 -7.86 -12.91
N SER A 20 2.44 -7.45 -13.28
CA SER A 20 3.64 -7.51 -12.44
C SER A 20 3.94 -6.14 -11.88
N GLU A 21 3.16 -5.73 -10.88
CA GLU A 21 3.35 -4.43 -10.23
C GLU A 21 4.44 -4.48 -9.15
N THR A 22 5.16 -3.37 -8.97
CA THR A 22 6.30 -3.35 -8.05
C THR A 22 5.90 -3.49 -6.58
N GLY A 23 4.76 -2.93 -6.17
CA GLY A 23 4.22 -3.06 -4.80
C GLY A 23 3.94 -4.52 -4.41
N PRO A 24 3.06 -5.25 -5.14
CA PRO A 24 2.79 -6.66 -4.88
C PRO A 24 4.06 -7.54 -4.87
N ILE A 25 5.00 -7.31 -5.79
CA ILE A 25 6.28 -8.04 -5.82
C ILE A 25 7.13 -7.70 -4.59
N ALA A 26 7.17 -6.44 -4.15
CA ALA A 26 7.85 -6.03 -2.93
C ALA A 26 7.27 -6.77 -1.70
N TRP A 27 5.94 -6.86 -1.58
CA TRP A 27 5.30 -7.63 -0.50
C TRP A 27 5.63 -9.12 -0.55
N ALA A 28 5.74 -9.73 -1.74
CA ALA A 28 6.22 -11.10 -1.88
C ALA A 28 7.67 -11.24 -1.35
N ILE A 29 8.55 -10.29 -1.65
CA ILE A 29 9.92 -10.24 -1.10
C ILE A 29 9.88 -10.12 0.43
N LEU A 30 9.01 -9.26 1.00
CA LEU A 30 8.88 -9.11 2.45
C LEU A 30 8.42 -10.42 3.11
N LEU A 31 7.49 -11.15 2.49
CA LEU A 31 7.07 -12.48 2.96
C LEU A 31 8.22 -13.49 2.90
N TRP A 32 8.91 -13.60 1.77
CA TRP A 32 10.02 -14.55 1.59
C TRP A 32 11.18 -14.28 2.54
N THR A 33 11.51 -13.00 2.77
CA THR A 33 12.54 -12.64 3.76
C THR A 33 12.12 -12.98 5.19
N ALA A 34 10.84 -12.82 5.54
CA ALA A 34 10.32 -13.25 6.84
C ALA A 34 10.37 -14.78 7.01
N LEU A 35 9.94 -15.55 5.99
CA LEU A 35 9.99 -17.02 6.00
C LEU A 35 11.44 -17.54 6.08
N ALA A 36 12.36 -16.93 5.33
CA ALA A 36 13.77 -17.30 5.38
C ALA A 36 14.40 -17.01 6.76
N ARG A 37 14.04 -15.90 7.41
CA ARG A 37 14.46 -15.59 8.79
C ARG A 37 13.90 -16.58 9.80
N ALA A 38 12.70 -17.10 9.56
CA ALA A 38 12.09 -18.16 10.36
C ALA A 38 12.66 -19.57 10.06
N GLY A 39 13.66 -19.69 9.18
CA GLY A 39 14.28 -20.97 8.83
C GLY A 39 13.49 -21.81 7.82
N VAL A 40 12.36 -21.31 7.31
CA VAL A 40 11.52 -22.04 6.34
C VAL A 40 12.13 -21.87 4.95
N ASN A 41 12.61 -22.96 4.32
CA ASN A 41 13.15 -22.97 2.96
C ASN A 41 14.11 -21.79 2.65
N ALA A 42 14.98 -21.45 3.61
CA ALA A 42 15.67 -20.16 3.63
C ALA A 42 16.49 -19.86 2.37
N ALA A 43 17.20 -20.86 1.83
CA ALA A 43 17.96 -20.69 0.58
C ALA A 43 17.05 -20.33 -0.60
N ARG A 44 15.95 -21.09 -0.79
CA ARG A 44 14.98 -20.88 -1.88
C ARG A 44 14.31 -19.52 -1.81
N TYR A 45 13.91 -19.07 -0.61
CA TYR A 45 13.25 -17.78 -0.45
C TYR A 45 14.20 -16.59 -0.57
N ARG A 46 15.47 -16.72 -0.15
CA ARG A 46 16.50 -15.70 -0.43
C ARG A 46 16.75 -15.57 -1.93
N GLU A 47 16.90 -16.70 -2.63
CA GLU A 47 17.09 -16.72 -4.08
C GLU A 47 15.89 -16.12 -4.82
N ALA A 48 14.66 -16.49 -4.44
CA ALA A 48 13.44 -15.93 -5.01
C ALA A 48 13.37 -14.40 -4.79
N GLY A 49 13.70 -13.93 -3.59
CA GLY A 49 13.74 -12.50 -3.27
C GLY A 49 14.77 -11.75 -4.12
N MET A 50 15.97 -12.29 -4.29
CA MET A 50 17.00 -11.68 -5.13
C MET A 50 16.58 -11.61 -6.60
N ARG A 51 16.03 -12.69 -7.17
CA ARG A 51 15.54 -12.69 -8.56
C ARG A 51 14.42 -11.68 -8.79
N ALA A 52 13.48 -11.58 -7.86
CA ALA A 52 12.40 -10.60 -7.93
C ALA A 52 12.95 -9.16 -7.87
N ALA A 53 13.92 -8.92 -6.98
CA ALA A 53 14.61 -7.64 -6.88
C ALA A 53 15.35 -7.29 -8.19
N ASP A 54 16.04 -8.24 -8.81
CA ASP A 54 16.75 -8.04 -10.08
C ASP A 54 15.78 -7.69 -11.21
N TRP A 55 14.63 -8.35 -11.27
CA TRP A 55 13.57 -8.01 -12.21
C TRP A 55 13.06 -6.58 -11.99
N ILE A 56 12.79 -6.16 -10.75
CA ILE A 56 12.34 -4.78 -10.46
C ILE A 56 13.40 -3.78 -10.92
N VAL A 57 14.67 -4.04 -10.66
CA VAL A 57 15.75 -3.12 -11.04
C VAL A 57 15.92 -3.02 -12.56
N ALA A 58 15.84 -4.15 -13.26
CA ALA A 58 15.94 -4.17 -14.71
C ALA A 58 14.72 -3.54 -15.40
N GLN A 59 13.51 -3.83 -14.90
CA GLN A 59 12.26 -3.53 -15.60
C GLN A 59 11.51 -2.31 -15.08
N CYS A 60 11.83 -1.80 -13.89
CA CYS A 60 11.02 -0.77 -13.24
C CYS A 60 11.83 0.44 -12.76
N ARG A 61 13.17 0.42 -12.88
CA ARG A 61 13.97 1.56 -12.45
C ARG A 61 13.67 2.82 -13.28
N ALA A 62 13.48 3.93 -12.59
CA ALA A 62 13.28 5.26 -13.17
C ALA A 62 14.32 6.25 -12.64
N PRO A 63 14.46 7.44 -13.26
CA PRO A 63 15.36 8.47 -12.74
C PRO A 63 15.09 8.81 -11.27
N ARG A 64 13.80 8.78 -10.86
CA ARG A 64 13.36 8.95 -9.48
C ARG A 64 12.54 7.74 -9.05
N GLY A 65 13.09 6.94 -8.14
CA GLY A 65 12.42 5.74 -7.64
C GLY A 65 12.24 4.65 -8.70
N PHE A 66 11.18 3.86 -8.53
CA PHE A 66 10.77 2.77 -9.41
C PHE A 66 9.32 2.96 -9.86
N THR A 67 9.06 2.72 -11.14
CA THR A 67 7.72 2.82 -11.74
C THR A 67 6.81 1.69 -11.29
N GLY A 68 5.49 1.83 -11.54
CA GLY A 68 4.46 0.86 -11.15
C GLY A 68 4.64 -0.57 -11.63
N GLY A 69 5.47 -0.81 -12.66
CA GLY A 69 5.76 -2.14 -13.18
C GLY A 69 5.07 -2.39 -14.51
N LEU A 70 4.49 -3.58 -14.68
CA LEU A 70 3.82 -4.00 -15.90
C LEU A 70 2.34 -4.31 -15.62
N TYR A 71 1.46 -3.76 -16.44
CA TYR A 71 0.02 -4.01 -16.42
C TYR A 71 -0.37 -4.99 -17.53
N GLY A 72 -1.29 -5.91 -17.22
CA GLY A 72 -1.71 -6.97 -18.14
C GLY A 72 -0.70 -8.12 -18.26
N PHE A 73 -0.86 -8.93 -19.29
CA PHE A 73 -0.18 -10.21 -19.46
C PHE A 73 0.45 -10.36 -20.86
N PRO A 74 1.35 -11.35 -21.05
CA PRO A 74 1.94 -11.65 -22.36
C PRO A 74 0.89 -11.85 -23.47
N PRO A 75 1.22 -11.53 -24.72
CA PRO A 75 2.55 -11.11 -25.22
C PRO A 75 2.82 -9.60 -25.11
N HIS A 76 1.85 -8.78 -24.69
CA HIS A 76 1.96 -7.31 -24.76
C HIS A 76 1.60 -6.62 -23.44
N PRO A 77 2.32 -6.89 -22.33
CA PRO A 77 2.10 -6.15 -21.09
C PRO A 77 2.48 -4.68 -21.29
N GLN A 78 1.68 -3.77 -20.71
CA GLN A 78 1.92 -2.34 -20.78
C GLN A 78 2.80 -1.89 -19.61
N ARG A 79 3.88 -1.15 -19.89
CA ARG A 79 4.68 -0.52 -18.85
C ARG A 79 3.89 0.61 -18.19
N LEU A 80 3.80 0.58 -16.88
CA LEU A 80 3.23 1.65 -16.07
C LEU A 80 4.30 2.73 -15.89
N GLY A 81 4.04 3.94 -16.42
CA GLY A 81 5.00 5.04 -16.39
C GLY A 81 4.97 5.89 -15.11
N TRP A 82 3.95 5.72 -14.27
CA TRP A 82 3.83 6.41 -12.99
C TRP A 82 4.74 5.80 -11.93
N THR A 83 5.04 6.56 -10.87
CA THR A 83 5.84 6.13 -9.71
C THR A 83 5.01 6.34 -8.45
N SER A 84 4.76 5.30 -7.65
CA SER A 84 3.96 5.38 -6.41
C SER A 84 4.84 5.57 -5.18
N THR A 85 4.45 6.48 -4.28
CA THR A 85 5.08 6.66 -2.95
C THR A 85 4.90 5.42 -2.08
N GLU A 86 3.75 4.76 -2.17
CA GLU A 86 3.45 3.53 -1.44
C GLU A 86 4.33 2.37 -1.94
N GLN A 87 4.31 2.06 -3.24
CA GLN A 87 5.16 0.99 -3.79
C GLN A 87 6.66 1.24 -3.59
N ASN A 88 7.13 2.50 -3.65
CA ASN A 88 8.54 2.80 -3.37
C ASN A 88 8.87 2.71 -1.87
N THR A 89 7.89 2.88 -0.98
CA THR A 89 8.08 2.58 0.46
C THR A 89 8.28 1.09 0.65
N ASP A 90 7.47 0.26 0.00
CA ASP A 90 7.60 -1.20 0.05
C ASP A 90 8.97 -1.65 -0.48
N LEU A 91 9.38 -1.11 -1.63
CA LEU A 91 10.68 -1.41 -2.24
C LEU A 91 11.85 -0.98 -1.36
N ALA A 92 11.78 0.19 -0.72
CA ALA A 92 12.84 0.63 0.18
C ALA A 92 13.07 -0.39 1.30
N VAL A 93 12.00 -0.92 1.90
CA VAL A 93 12.07 -1.95 2.95
C VAL A 93 12.51 -3.30 2.37
N ALA A 94 11.93 -3.73 1.25
CA ALA A 94 12.21 -5.01 0.62
C ALA A 94 13.67 -5.13 0.19
N PHE A 95 14.21 -4.11 -0.50
CA PHE A 95 15.61 -4.06 -0.88
C PHE A 95 16.54 -4.03 0.33
N ALA A 96 16.22 -3.25 1.38
CA ALA A 96 17.02 -3.22 2.60
C ALA A 96 17.10 -4.61 3.27
N ARG A 97 15.99 -5.36 3.32
CA ARG A 97 15.95 -6.72 3.88
C ARG A 97 16.77 -7.74 3.08
N LEU A 98 16.95 -7.50 1.80
CA LEU A 98 17.82 -8.30 0.92
C LEU A 98 19.29 -7.85 0.96
N GLY A 99 19.62 -6.76 1.66
CA GLY A 99 20.98 -6.20 1.67
C GLY A 99 21.32 -5.32 0.46
N ARG A 100 20.31 -4.96 -0.36
CA ARG A 100 20.46 -4.13 -1.57
C ARG A 100 20.40 -2.64 -1.24
N GLN A 101 21.45 -2.16 -0.57
CA GLN A 101 21.47 -0.82 0.04
C GLN A 101 21.33 0.33 -0.97
N ALA A 102 21.91 0.20 -2.17
CA ALA A 102 21.84 1.23 -3.19
C ALA A 102 20.41 1.40 -3.72
N GLU A 103 19.72 0.30 -4.01
CA GLU A 103 18.33 0.28 -4.46
C GLU A 103 17.37 0.73 -3.36
N ALA A 104 17.60 0.29 -2.12
CA ALA A 104 16.84 0.74 -0.96
C ALA A 104 16.96 2.27 -0.79
N ALA A 105 18.17 2.82 -0.90
CA ALA A 105 18.41 4.26 -0.81
C ALA A 105 17.77 5.03 -1.97
N HIS A 106 17.78 4.48 -3.20
CA HIS A 106 17.12 5.08 -4.37
C HIS A 106 15.61 5.19 -4.17
N ALA A 107 14.96 4.11 -3.72
CA ALA A 107 13.52 4.11 -3.41
C ALA A 107 13.19 5.04 -2.23
N ALA A 108 13.95 4.98 -1.14
CA ALA A 108 13.77 5.84 0.04
C ALA A 108 13.94 7.33 -0.28
N SER A 109 14.89 7.69 -1.15
CA SER A 109 15.10 9.06 -1.61
C SER A 109 13.86 9.60 -2.33
N PHE A 110 13.25 8.78 -3.20
CA PHE A 110 12.00 9.13 -3.85
C PHE A 110 10.87 9.38 -2.84
N VAL A 111 10.66 8.46 -1.89
CA VAL A 111 9.62 8.59 -0.85
C VAL A 111 9.79 9.88 -0.05
N ARG A 112 11.02 10.21 0.38
CA ARG A 112 11.30 11.45 1.11
C ARG A 112 10.99 12.70 0.28
N ALA A 113 11.25 12.66 -1.02
CA ALA A 113 10.96 13.78 -1.92
C ALA A 113 9.46 13.99 -2.17
N MET A 114 8.61 13.01 -1.85
CA MET A 114 7.14 13.14 -1.94
C MET A 114 6.51 13.73 -0.68
N ARG A 115 7.30 13.90 0.40
CA ARG A 115 6.85 14.58 1.61
C ARG A 115 6.93 16.09 1.45
N ASP A 116 5.85 16.77 1.75
CA ASP A 116 5.85 18.22 1.99
C ASP A 116 6.34 18.50 3.43
N PRO A 117 7.47 19.20 3.61
CA PRO A 117 8.02 19.46 4.94
C PRO A 117 7.15 20.42 5.77
N THR A 118 6.33 21.27 5.13
CA THR A 118 5.47 22.24 5.82
C THR A 118 4.22 21.56 6.36
N THR A 119 3.57 20.72 5.56
CA THR A 119 2.32 20.06 5.97
C THR A 119 2.58 18.69 6.62
N GLY A 120 3.72 18.06 6.35
CA GLY A 120 4.02 16.68 6.76
C GLY A 120 3.28 15.62 5.95
N LEU A 121 2.49 16.01 4.94
CA LEU A 121 1.75 15.11 4.07
C LEU A 121 2.62 14.56 2.95
N PHE A 122 2.20 13.44 2.38
CA PHE A 122 2.83 12.82 1.24
C PHE A 122 1.91 12.90 0.02
N ALA A 123 2.49 13.26 -1.12
CA ALA A 123 1.88 13.03 -2.42
C ALA A 123 1.83 11.53 -2.72
N ALA A 124 0.83 11.07 -3.47
CA ALA A 124 0.71 9.67 -3.90
C ALA A 124 1.85 9.23 -4.83
N GLY A 125 2.52 10.17 -5.50
CA GLY A 125 3.70 9.89 -6.30
C GLY A 125 3.82 10.79 -7.53
N LEU A 126 4.27 10.24 -8.65
CA LEU A 126 4.40 10.93 -9.94
C LEU A 126 3.47 10.32 -10.99
N LEU A 127 2.83 11.18 -11.77
CA LEU A 127 2.14 10.82 -13.01
C LEU A 127 3.17 10.40 -14.08
N PRO A 128 2.73 9.73 -15.17
CA PRO A 128 3.65 9.29 -16.24
C PRO A 128 4.47 10.41 -16.89
N ASP A 129 3.95 11.65 -16.86
CA ASP A 129 4.64 12.85 -17.37
C ASP A 129 5.60 13.50 -16.34
N GLY A 130 5.77 12.89 -15.17
CA GLY A 130 6.64 13.36 -14.10
C GLY A 130 6.04 14.42 -13.19
N ARG A 131 4.80 14.89 -13.42
CA ARG A 131 4.11 15.78 -12.48
C ARG A 131 3.77 15.06 -11.18
N ILE A 132 3.77 15.80 -10.07
CA ILE A 132 3.38 15.26 -8.76
C ILE A 132 1.88 14.98 -8.74
N ASN A 133 1.51 13.74 -8.41
CA ASN A 133 0.14 13.38 -8.06
C ASN A 133 -0.13 13.77 -6.61
N ARG A 134 -0.86 14.88 -6.42
CA ARG A 134 -1.13 15.46 -5.10
C ARG A 134 -2.24 14.76 -4.29
N LEU A 135 -2.80 13.65 -4.79
CA LEU A 135 -3.72 12.85 -3.99
C LEU A 135 -3.01 12.41 -2.70
N VAL A 136 -3.69 12.58 -1.56
CA VAL A 136 -3.21 12.04 -0.28
C VAL A 136 -3.90 10.70 -0.08
N ALA A 137 -3.14 9.61 -0.25
CA ALA A 137 -3.60 8.25 -0.01
C ALA A 137 -3.04 7.73 1.33
N ALA A 138 -3.81 6.87 2.01
CA ALA A 138 -3.54 6.45 3.38
C ALA A 138 -2.23 5.66 3.52
N ASP A 139 -1.98 4.76 2.59
CA ASP A 139 -0.75 3.96 2.50
C ASP A 139 0.47 4.84 2.18
N ALA A 140 0.38 5.71 1.16
CA ALA A 140 1.42 6.67 0.80
C ALA A 140 1.77 7.63 1.94
N CYS A 141 0.81 7.97 2.81
CA CYS A 141 1.01 8.89 3.94
C CYS A 141 1.52 8.18 5.21
N LEU A 142 1.00 6.99 5.54
CA LEU A 142 1.27 6.31 6.81
C LEU A 142 2.36 5.25 6.74
N TRP A 143 2.57 4.57 5.61
CA TRP A 143 3.61 3.55 5.49
C TRP A 143 5.04 4.10 5.60
N PRO A 144 5.37 5.31 5.09
CA PRO A 144 6.69 5.91 5.34
C PRO A 144 7.01 6.09 6.83
N LEU A 145 6.00 6.36 7.66
CA LEU A 145 6.16 6.45 9.13
C LEU A 145 6.46 5.07 9.72
N LEU A 146 5.72 4.04 9.30
CA LEU A 146 5.93 2.66 9.72
C LEU A 146 7.30 2.12 9.27
N ALA A 147 7.75 2.49 8.07
CA ALA A 147 9.05 2.14 7.50
C ALA A 147 10.22 2.92 8.11
N GLY A 148 9.96 3.90 8.97
CA GLY A 148 10.99 4.74 9.58
C GLY A 148 11.68 5.70 8.60
N LEU A 149 11.05 5.99 7.45
CA LEU A 149 11.58 6.88 6.42
C LEU A 149 11.37 8.37 6.74
N VAL A 150 10.56 8.67 7.76
CA VAL A 150 10.34 10.03 8.27
C VAL A 150 11.31 10.35 9.41
N PRO A 151 12.00 11.51 9.37
CA PRO A 151 12.87 11.96 10.47
C PRO A 151 12.14 11.93 11.81
N PRO A 152 12.78 11.49 12.92
CA PRO A 152 12.12 11.39 14.23
C PRO A 152 11.41 12.66 14.69
N ALA A 153 12.00 13.84 14.46
CA ALA A 153 11.42 15.14 14.80
C ALA A 153 10.10 15.45 14.07
N ASP A 154 9.90 14.85 12.90
CA ASP A 154 8.79 15.12 12.00
C ASP A 154 7.65 14.09 12.10
N ARG A 155 7.87 12.99 12.82
CA ARG A 155 6.93 11.86 12.88
C ARG A 155 5.58 12.25 13.47
N THR A 156 5.59 13.00 14.56
CA THR A 156 4.34 13.41 15.25
C THR A 156 3.50 14.32 14.36
N VAL A 157 4.11 15.32 13.73
CA VAL A 157 3.41 16.24 12.81
C VAL A 157 2.89 15.48 11.61
N SER A 158 3.70 14.63 10.97
CA SER A 158 3.28 13.91 9.77
C SER A 158 2.14 12.92 10.08
N LEU A 159 2.21 12.22 11.22
CA LEU A 159 1.12 11.32 11.66
C LEU A 159 -0.18 12.10 11.90
N ALA A 160 -0.12 13.22 12.63
CA ALA A 160 -1.28 14.06 12.88
C ALA A 160 -1.89 14.60 11.59
N SER A 161 -1.06 15.08 10.65
CA SER A 161 -1.51 15.58 9.35
C SER A 161 -2.18 14.49 8.51
N CYS A 162 -1.58 13.29 8.41
CA CYS A 162 -2.19 12.18 7.68
C CYS A 162 -3.55 11.79 8.28
N LEU A 163 -3.65 11.66 9.62
CA LEU A 163 -4.91 11.33 10.29
C LEU A 163 -5.97 12.42 10.13
N GLY A 164 -5.57 13.70 10.17
CA GLY A 164 -6.45 14.83 9.95
C GLY A 164 -7.00 14.89 8.52
N ALA A 165 -6.14 14.62 7.52
CA ALA A 165 -6.54 14.64 6.11
C ALA A 165 -7.47 13.46 5.73
N LEU A 166 -7.27 12.31 6.36
CA LEU A 166 -7.94 11.05 5.98
C LEU A 166 -9.04 10.62 6.96
N GLY A 167 -9.19 11.30 8.09
CA GLY A 167 -10.12 10.93 9.16
C GLY A 167 -11.59 10.99 8.74
N HIS A 168 -12.36 9.95 9.07
CA HIS A 168 -13.79 9.88 8.82
C HIS A 168 -14.59 9.46 10.07
N PRO A 169 -15.67 10.21 10.44
CA PRO A 169 -15.99 11.55 9.96
C PRO A 169 -14.92 12.58 10.40
N ARG A 170 -14.68 13.63 9.60
CA ARG A 170 -13.55 14.58 9.77
C ARG A 170 -13.40 15.14 11.19
N ASN A 171 -14.51 15.51 11.84
CA ASN A 171 -14.48 16.15 13.17
C ASN A 171 -14.29 15.18 14.33
N ARG A 172 -14.56 13.89 14.12
CA ARG A 172 -14.45 12.85 15.14
C ARG A 172 -14.12 11.52 14.48
N PRO A 173 -12.87 11.35 13.99
CA PRO A 173 -12.50 10.18 13.23
C PRO A 173 -12.81 8.89 14.00
N ALA A 174 -13.57 7.99 13.36
CA ALA A 174 -13.78 6.61 13.80
C ALA A 174 -12.98 5.62 12.96
N GLY A 175 -12.36 6.10 11.88
CA GLY A 175 -11.38 5.42 11.05
C GLY A 175 -10.82 6.41 10.04
N ILE A 176 -10.14 5.90 9.02
CA ILE A 176 -9.67 6.72 7.90
C ILE A 176 -10.20 6.19 6.57
N GLY A 177 -10.32 7.08 5.58
CA GLY A 177 -10.61 6.73 4.19
C GLY A 177 -9.37 6.16 3.48
N PHE A 178 -9.56 5.67 2.24
CA PHE A 178 -8.43 5.27 1.40
C PHE A 178 -7.61 6.49 0.98
N SER A 179 -8.28 7.57 0.60
CA SER A 179 -7.66 8.84 0.23
C SER A 179 -8.54 10.02 0.62
N THR A 180 -8.07 11.24 0.35
CA THR A 180 -8.88 12.46 0.48
C THR A 180 -10.08 12.52 -0.48
N ALA A 181 -10.16 11.64 -1.48
CA ALA A 181 -11.33 11.49 -2.34
C ALA A 181 -12.41 10.57 -1.73
N SER A 182 -12.05 9.75 -0.74
CA SER A 182 -12.98 8.81 -0.12
C SER A 182 -14.09 9.50 0.66
N GLN A 183 -15.28 8.91 0.63
CA GLN A 183 -16.43 9.32 1.46
C GLN A 183 -16.83 8.18 2.40
N GLY A 184 -15.95 7.83 3.33
CA GLY A 184 -16.19 6.73 4.26
C GLY A 184 -14.91 6.13 4.84
N ILE A 185 -15.07 5.06 5.61
CA ILE A 185 -13.96 4.40 6.30
C ILE A 185 -13.51 3.17 5.51
N TRP A 186 -12.22 3.15 5.19
CA TRP A 186 -11.48 1.99 4.71
C TRP A 186 -10.87 1.25 5.91
N THR A 187 -11.22 -0.02 6.07
CA THR A 187 -10.86 -0.77 7.29
C THR A 187 -9.38 -1.13 7.31
N GLU A 188 -8.77 -1.38 6.15
CA GLU A 188 -7.33 -1.64 6.05
C GLU A 188 -6.50 -0.43 6.47
N GLY A 189 -6.82 0.74 5.93
CA GLY A 189 -6.24 2.01 6.35
C GLY A 189 -6.37 2.26 7.84
N THR A 190 -7.56 2.02 8.37
CA THR A 190 -7.85 2.18 9.80
C THR A 190 -6.99 1.23 10.66
N ALA A 191 -6.72 0.03 10.18
CA ALA A 191 -5.89 -0.95 10.88
C ALA A 191 -4.40 -0.58 10.91
N PHE A 192 -3.80 -0.17 9.79
CA PHE A 192 -2.41 0.29 9.84
C PHE A 192 -2.26 1.66 10.49
N ALA A 193 -3.30 2.51 10.49
CA ALA A 193 -3.33 3.73 11.27
C ALA A 193 -3.28 3.46 12.78
N LEU A 194 -4.00 2.43 13.27
CA LEU A 194 -3.86 1.97 14.66
C LEU A 194 -2.44 1.53 14.99
N LEU A 195 -1.78 0.85 14.06
CA LEU A 195 -0.39 0.44 14.24
C LEU A 195 0.54 1.66 14.29
N ALA A 196 0.32 2.68 13.46
CA ALA A 196 1.10 3.93 13.49
C ALA A 196 0.85 4.73 14.78
N LEU A 197 -0.40 4.75 15.27
CA LEU A 197 -0.79 5.42 16.52
C LEU A 197 -0.13 4.82 17.76
N ARG A 198 0.46 3.62 17.72
CA ARG A 198 1.16 3.05 18.90
C ARG A 198 2.32 3.92 19.41
N THR A 199 2.86 4.79 18.55
CA THR A 199 3.97 5.68 18.90
C THR A 199 3.48 7.06 19.36
N ALA A 200 2.16 7.26 19.51
CA ALA A 200 1.55 8.52 19.92
C ALA A 200 0.35 8.30 20.85
N VAL A 201 0.06 9.25 21.74
CA VAL A 201 -1.17 9.23 22.51
C VAL A 201 -2.29 9.82 21.65
N SER A 202 -3.28 9.02 21.27
CA SER A 202 -4.46 9.51 20.53
C SER A 202 -5.77 8.97 21.09
N SER A 203 -6.74 9.86 21.24
CA SER A 203 -8.13 9.54 21.60
C SER A 203 -8.88 8.76 20.50
N ASP A 204 -8.34 8.71 19.28
CA ASP A 204 -8.94 7.99 18.14
C ASP A 204 -8.81 6.48 18.29
N THR A 205 -7.78 6.00 19.00
CA THR A 205 -7.43 4.59 19.12
C THR A 205 -8.61 3.71 19.51
N ALA A 206 -9.41 4.12 20.51
CA ALA A 206 -10.57 3.35 20.96
C ALA A 206 -11.66 3.29 19.87
N ARG A 207 -11.89 4.39 19.14
CA ARG A 207 -12.88 4.44 18.07
C ARG A 207 -12.46 3.58 16.88
N PHE A 208 -11.19 3.64 16.49
CA PHE A 208 -10.67 2.85 15.38
C PHE A 208 -10.78 1.35 15.69
N ARG A 209 -10.43 0.93 16.92
CA ARG A 209 -10.63 -0.47 17.35
C ARG A 209 -12.10 -0.89 17.30
N ALA A 210 -13.01 -0.03 17.76
CA ALA A 210 -14.45 -0.32 17.71
C ALA A 210 -14.95 -0.47 16.27
N THR A 211 -14.50 0.38 15.35
CA THR A 211 -14.85 0.30 13.92
C THR A 211 -14.35 -1.01 13.29
N LEU A 212 -13.12 -1.41 13.57
CA LEU A 212 -12.60 -2.70 13.05
C LEU A 212 -13.36 -3.89 13.63
N ALA A 213 -13.72 -3.84 14.93
CA ALA A 213 -14.53 -4.88 15.54
C ALA A 213 -15.92 -4.99 14.88
N ALA A 214 -16.56 -3.86 14.58
CA ALA A 214 -17.85 -3.81 13.90
C ALA A 214 -17.80 -4.24 12.43
N ALA A 215 -16.65 -4.09 11.77
CA ALA A 215 -16.43 -4.56 10.40
C ALA A 215 -16.23 -6.08 10.28
N ARG A 216 -16.09 -6.78 11.42
CA ARG A 216 -15.86 -8.23 11.44
C ARG A 216 -17.12 -8.99 11.03
N THR A 217 -16.96 -9.88 10.06
CA THR A 217 -18.02 -10.77 9.58
C THR A 217 -18.18 -11.99 10.50
N ARG A 218 -19.23 -12.79 10.31
CA ARG A 218 -19.45 -14.03 11.10
C ARG A 218 -18.32 -15.05 10.95
N SER A 219 -17.64 -15.09 9.79
CA SER A 219 -16.48 -15.96 9.57
C SER A 219 -15.21 -15.42 10.23
N GLY A 220 -15.25 -14.22 10.81
CA GLY A 220 -14.14 -13.61 11.53
C GLY A 220 -13.24 -12.71 10.68
N VAL A 221 -13.46 -12.63 9.37
CA VAL A 221 -12.76 -11.75 8.41
C VAL A 221 -13.37 -10.35 8.43
N LEU A 222 -12.57 -9.30 8.25
CA LEU A 222 -13.06 -7.92 8.13
C LEU A 222 -13.56 -7.62 6.71
N ARG A 223 -14.65 -6.84 6.60
CA ARG A 223 -15.01 -6.19 5.33
C ARG A 223 -13.99 -5.14 4.94
N ALA A 224 -13.77 -4.90 3.65
CA ALA A 224 -12.86 -3.85 3.14
C ALA A 224 -13.31 -2.42 3.47
N THR A 225 -14.60 -2.20 3.63
CA THR A 225 -15.17 -0.90 4.04
C THR A 225 -16.04 -1.07 5.28
N ALA A 226 -16.16 -0.02 6.09
CA ALA A 226 -16.99 -0.07 7.30
C ALA A 226 -18.49 -0.01 6.97
N ALA A 227 -18.85 0.78 5.95
CA ALA A 227 -20.21 0.92 5.45
C ALA A 227 -20.58 -0.23 4.50
N ALA A 228 -21.86 -0.38 4.19
CA ALA A 228 -22.35 -1.36 3.22
C ALA A 228 -22.31 -0.86 1.75
N ALA A 229 -21.63 0.27 1.49
CA ALA A 229 -21.52 0.86 0.16
C ALA A 229 -20.07 0.79 -0.36
N PRO A 230 -19.88 0.79 -1.69
CA PRO A 230 -18.56 0.89 -2.29
C PRO A 230 -17.86 2.19 -1.88
N LEU A 231 -16.55 2.13 -1.69
CA LEU A 231 -15.72 3.28 -1.32
C LEU A 231 -14.83 3.69 -2.49
N ALA A 232 -14.99 4.93 -2.96
CA ALA A 232 -14.12 5.50 -3.98
C ALA A 232 -12.71 5.78 -3.45
N THR A 233 -11.70 5.49 -4.26
CA THR A 233 -10.28 5.72 -3.95
C THR A 233 -9.73 7.01 -4.58
N GLY A 234 -10.38 7.50 -5.65
CA GLY A 234 -9.84 8.56 -6.50
C GLY A 234 -8.75 8.09 -7.48
N LEU A 235 -8.56 6.78 -7.61
CA LEU A 235 -7.64 6.13 -8.56
C LEU A 235 -8.43 5.27 -9.57
N THR A 236 -7.72 4.68 -10.54
CA THR A 236 -8.28 3.79 -11.57
C THR A 236 -7.55 2.44 -11.59
N THR A 237 -8.20 1.36 -12.02
CA THR A 237 -7.64 -0.02 -12.11
C THR A 237 -6.93 -0.30 -13.43
N GLY A 238 -6.29 0.72 -14.01
CA GLY A 238 -5.57 0.57 -15.28
C GLY A 238 -4.99 1.88 -15.80
N PRO A 239 -4.11 1.81 -16.81
CA PRO A 239 -3.49 2.98 -17.40
C PRO A 239 -4.39 3.64 -18.46
N GLY A 240 -4.29 4.96 -18.57
CA GLY A 240 -4.81 5.73 -19.69
C GLY A 240 -6.28 6.18 -19.55
N PRO A 241 -6.76 6.99 -20.53
CA PRO A 241 -8.14 7.45 -20.54
C PRO A 241 -9.13 6.29 -20.66
N GLY A 242 -10.19 6.31 -19.86
CA GLY A 242 -11.23 5.28 -19.87
C GLY A 242 -10.99 4.08 -18.95
N ALA A 243 -9.89 4.08 -18.18
CA ALA A 243 -9.69 3.08 -17.13
C ALA A 243 -10.78 3.17 -16.05
N ASP A 244 -11.24 2.02 -15.58
CA ASP A 244 -12.32 1.94 -14.60
C ASP A 244 -11.91 2.57 -13.26
N PRO A 245 -12.83 3.24 -12.55
CA PRO A 245 -12.58 3.74 -11.21
C PRO A 245 -12.21 2.59 -10.26
N PHE A 246 -11.14 2.77 -9.49
CA PHE A 246 -10.81 1.84 -8.43
C PHE A 246 -11.69 2.10 -7.20
N VAL A 247 -12.53 1.12 -6.87
CA VAL A 247 -13.41 1.16 -5.71
C VAL A 247 -13.18 -0.05 -4.81
N TYR A 248 -13.36 0.14 -3.50
CA TYR A 248 -13.42 -0.96 -2.56
C TYR A 248 -14.87 -1.37 -2.33
N GLU A 249 -15.22 -2.58 -2.76
CA GLU A 249 -16.50 -3.19 -2.45
C GLU A 249 -16.59 -3.58 -0.97
N PRO A 250 -17.79 -3.52 -0.34
CA PRO A 250 -17.99 -3.82 1.08
C PRO A 250 -17.97 -5.34 1.38
N VAL A 251 -17.00 -6.05 0.82
CA VAL A 251 -16.87 -7.50 0.88
C VAL A 251 -15.81 -7.93 1.92
N PRO A 252 -15.91 -9.16 2.48
CA PRO A 252 -14.84 -9.72 3.31
C PRO A 252 -13.51 -9.74 2.55
N ALA A 253 -12.45 -9.22 3.16
CA ALA A 253 -11.14 -9.09 2.51
C ALA A 253 -9.99 -9.50 3.43
N LEU A 254 -8.99 -10.15 2.84
CA LEU A 254 -7.82 -10.63 3.57
C LEU A 254 -6.93 -9.49 4.06
N ALA A 255 -6.65 -8.50 3.21
CA ALA A 255 -5.76 -7.39 3.52
C ALA A 255 -6.15 -6.59 4.78
N PRO A 256 -7.39 -6.07 4.95
CA PRO A 256 -7.79 -5.41 6.19
C PRO A 256 -7.72 -6.33 7.42
N THR A 257 -8.03 -7.62 7.23
CA THR A 257 -7.96 -8.62 8.31
C THR A 257 -6.51 -8.81 8.76
N SER A 258 -5.59 -8.98 7.82
CA SER A 258 -4.15 -9.12 8.09
C SER A 258 -3.62 -7.88 8.82
N TRP A 259 -3.90 -6.67 8.34
CA TRP A 259 -3.48 -5.45 9.03
C TRP A 259 -4.07 -5.29 10.43
N ALA A 260 -5.33 -5.68 10.63
CA ALA A 260 -5.94 -5.63 11.97
C ALA A 260 -5.27 -6.63 12.93
N VAL A 261 -4.92 -7.82 12.45
CA VAL A 261 -4.14 -8.79 13.23
C VAL A 261 -2.75 -8.24 13.55
N LEU A 262 -2.04 -7.68 12.57
CA LEU A 262 -0.71 -7.08 12.77
C LEU A 262 -0.77 -5.94 13.81
N ALA A 263 -1.78 -5.07 13.72
CA ALA A 263 -2.03 -4.01 14.70
C ALA A 263 -2.33 -4.54 16.10
N ALA A 264 -3.18 -5.57 16.22
CA ALA A 264 -3.50 -6.22 17.50
C ALA A 264 -2.28 -6.92 18.12
N ARG A 265 -1.41 -7.49 17.29
CA ARG A 265 -0.14 -8.13 17.70
C ARG A 265 1.01 -7.15 17.85
N GLN A 266 0.78 -5.86 17.59
CA GLN A 266 1.79 -4.80 17.58
C GLN A 266 2.99 -5.10 16.67
N TYR A 267 2.78 -5.92 15.64
CA TYR A 267 3.83 -6.29 14.70
C TYR A 267 3.81 -5.32 13.52
N ASN A 268 4.94 -4.66 13.27
CA ASN A 268 5.09 -3.77 12.13
C ASN A 268 5.86 -4.48 11.00
N PRO A 269 5.17 -4.87 9.90
CA PRO A 269 5.81 -5.59 8.80
C PRO A 269 6.75 -4.71 7.97
N LEU A 270 6.74 -3.40 8.16
CA LEU A 270 7.60 -2.44 7.46
C LEU A 270 8.75 -1.90 8.33
N ALA A 271 8.82 -2.28 9.61
CA ALA A 271 9.92 -1.86 10.46
C ALA A 271 11.28 -2.27 9.84
N PRO A 272 12.31 -1.40 9.94
CA PRO A 272 13.68 -1.72 9.53
C PRO A 272 14.20 -3.01 10.14
#